data_AF-A0A972QER1-F1
#
_entry.id   AF-A0A972QER1-F1
#
_cell.length_a   1.000
_cell.length_b   1.000
_cell.length_c   1.000
_cell.angle_alpha   90.00
_cell.angle_beta   90.00
_cell.angle_gamma   90.00
#
_symmetry.space_group_name_H-M   'P 1'
#
loop_
_entity.id
_entity.type
_entity.pdbx_description
1 polymer ?
#
loop_
_entity_poly.entity_id
_entity_poly.type
_entity_poly.pdbx_seq_one_letter_code
_entity_poly.pdbx_strand_id
1 'polypeptide(L)'
;MILNKLKLQKKDIFIWIQKDLLLFLLCAVAVTFLISFYLRAAICAFFPYDITFDEGFNIEVASWPLDGKSFYAPLNDYPYVWRLYTPLFFSLCTPFIALFGKQLFIGRLIAIFFTTLTGLYIYKIVNKDNDAKIPALISLCFFF
;
A
#
# COMPACT_ATOMS: atom_id res chain seq x y z
N MET A 1 -11.96 -15.87 -54.01
CA MET A 1 -10.77 -15.43 -53.24
C MET A 1 -10.99 -14.14 -52.43
N ILE A 2 -11.69 -13.13 -52.97
CA ILE A 2 -11.90 -11.81 -52.31
C ILE A 2 -12.80 -11.88 -51.05
N LEU A 3 -13.87 -12.69 -51.08
CA LEU A 3 -14.79 -12.84 -49.93
C LEU A 3 -14.14 -13.44 -48.66
N ASN A 4 -13.15 -14.31 -48.81
CA ASN A 4 -12.41 -14.86 -47.66
C ASN A 4 -11.48 -13.83 -47.01
N LYS A 5 -10.87 -12.92 -47.79
CA LYS A 5 -10.05 -11.82 -47.25
C LYS A 5 -10.88 -10.85 -46.41
N LEU A 6 -12.10 -10.51 -46.84
CA LEU A 6 -13.00 -9.62 -46.10
C LEU A 6 -13.50 -10.22 -44.78
N LYS A 7 -13.73 -11.55 -44.72
CA LYS A 7 -14.09 -12.24 -43.47
C LYS A 7 -12.94 -12.29 -42.47
N LEU A 8 -11.71 -12.53 -42.94
CA LEU A 8 -10.51 -12.50 -42.10
C LEU A 8 -10.27 -11.09 -41.55
N GLN A 9 -10.34 -10.06 -42.38
CA GLN A 9 -10.18 -8.67 -41.98
C GLN A 9 -11.22 -8.22 -40.93
N LYS A 10 -12.50 -8.63 -41.07
CA LYS A 10 -13.53 -8.35 -40.07
C LYS A 10 -13.27 -9.06 -38.73
N LYS A 11 -12.78 -10.30 -38.77
CA LYS A 11 -12.43 -11.07 -37.58
C LYS A 11 -11.28 -10.42 -36.82
N ASP A 12 -10.27 -9.94 -37.54
CA ASP A 12 -9.12 -9.25 -36.94
C ASP A 12 -9.56 -7.94 -36.27
N ILE A 13 -10.34 -7.10 -36.95
CA ILE A 13 -10.89 -5.84 -36.38
C ILE A 13 -11.69 -6.11 -35.10
N PHE A 14 -12.53 -7.16 -35.09
CA PHE A 14 -13.33 -7.51 -33.92
C PHE A 14 -12.46 -7.94 -32.72
N ILE A 15 -11.40 -8.71 -32.97
CA ILE A 15 -10.45 -9.13 -31.92
C ILE A 15 -9.69 -7.92 -31.35
N TRP A 16 -9.30 -6.94 -32.17
CA TRP A 16 -8.65 -5.71 -31.71
C TRP A 16 -9.57 -4.87 -30.82
N ILE A 17 -10.81 -4.63 -31.26
CA ILE A 17 -11.80 -3.88 -30.46
C ILE A 17 -12.04 -4.56 -29.10
N GLN A 18 -12.11 -5.89 -29.05
CA GLN A 18 -12.27 -6.63 -27.80
C GLN A 18 -11.06 -6.50 -26.87
N LYS A 19 -9.84 -6.50 -27.41
CA LYS A 19 -8.60 -6.34 -26.64
C LYS A 19 -8.48 -4.93 -26.07
N ASP A 20 -8.73 -3.90 -26.88
CA ASP A 20 -8.63 -2.51 -26.45
C ASP A 20 -9.72 -2.18 -25.42
N LEU A 21 -10.93 -2.68 -25.61
CA LEU A 21 -12.00 -2.56 -24.62
C LEU A 21 -11.64 -3.26 -23.31
N LEU A 22 -11.12 -4.48 -23.36
CA LEU A 22 -10.69 -5.21 -22.18
C LEU A 22 -9.57 -4.46 -21.45
N LEU A 23 -8.59 -3.95 -22.19
CA LEU A 23 -7.49 -3.18 -21.61
C LEU A 23 -7.99 -1.90 -20.94
N PHE A 24 -8.91 -1.18 -21.60
CA PHE A 24 -9.55 0.00 -21.04
C PHE A 24 -10.27 -0.33 -19.73
N LEU A 25 -11.08 -1.40 -19.70
CA LEU A 25 -11.79 -1.84 -18.50
C LEU A 25 -10.82 -2.22 -17.37
N LEU A 26 -9.74 -2.93 -17.69
CA LEU A 26 -8.70 -3.27 -16.71
C LEU A 26 -8.05 -2.02 -16.12
N CYS A 27 -7.69 -1.05 -16.95
CA CYS A 27 -7.15 0.23 -16.50
C CYS A 27 -8.14 0.99 -15.62
N ALA A 28 -9.42 1.04 -16.02
CA ALA A 28 -10.46 1.73 -15.25
C ALA A 28 -10.66 1.10 -13.86
N VAL A 29 -10.70 -0.24 -13.79
CA VAL A 29 -10.79 -0.97 -12.52
C VAL A 29 -9.55 -0.71 -11.68
N ALA A 30 -8.35 -0.84 -12.26
CA ALA A 30 -7.10 -0.63 -11.52
C ALA A 30 -7.03 0.80 -10.94
N VAL A 31 -7.35 1.83 -11.71
CA VAL A 31 -7.41 3.22 -11.22
C VAL A 31 -8.45 3.39 -10.11
N THR A 32 -9.58 2.67 -10.16
CA THR A 32 -10.58 2.69 -9.09
C THR A 32 -10.03 2.16 -7.77
N PHE A 33 -9.22 1.09 -7.79
CA PHE A 33 -8.54 0.55 -6.61
C PHE A 33 -7.59 1.59 -5.99
N LEU A 34 -6.71 2.17 -6.81
CA LEU A 34 -5.80 3.25 -6.41
C LEU A 34 -6.53 4.42 -5.73
N ILE A 35 -7.59 4.95 -6.37
CA ILE A 35 -8.36 6.07 -5.84
C ILE A 35 -9.05 5.69 -4.53
N SER A 36 -9.67 4.50 -4.49
CA SER A 36 -10.37 4.01 -3.30
C SER A 36 -9.43 3.87 -2.10
N PHE A 37 -8.21 3.36 -2.33
CA PHE A 37 -7.17 3.29 -1.32
C PHE A 37 -6.83 4.68 -0.77
N TYR A 38 -6.47 5.65 -1.61
CA TYR A 38 -6.03 6.97 -1.12
C TYR A 38 -7.15 7.77 -0.48
N LEU A 39 -8.39 7.67 -0.98
CA LEU A 39 -9.56 8.28 -0.33
C LEU A 39 -9.76 7.71 1.07
N ARG A 40 -9.73 6.38 1.21
CA ARG A 40 -9.88 5.73 2.51
C ARG A 40 -8.69 6.03 3.42
N ALA A 41 -7.47 6.00 2.90
CA ALA A 41 -6.26 6.31 3.64
C ALA A 41 -6.29 7.76 4.16
N ALA A 42 -6.76 8.73 3.38
CA ALA A 42 -6.89 10.12 3.81
C ALA A 42 -7.90 10.29 4.95
N ILE A 43 -9.07 9.63 4.85
CA ILE A 43 -10.09 9.64 5.92
C ILE A 43 -9.54 8.97 7.18
N CYS A 44 -8.91 7.80 7.03
CA CYS A 44 -8.39 7.02 8.14
C CYS A 44 -7.16 7.66 8.79
N ALA A 45 -6.31 8.38 8.04
CA ALA A 45 -5.06 8.96 8.56
C ALA A 45 -5.31 9.86 9.78
N PHE A 46 -6.39 10.65 9.76
CA PHE A 46 -6.70 11.63 10.80
C PHE A 46 -7.89 11.24 11.68
N PHE A 47 -8.44 10.04 11.52
CA PHE A 47 -9.51 9.56 12.40
C PHE A 47 -8.99 9.41 13.84
N PRO A 48 -9.66 9.98 14.86
CA PRO A 48 -9.06 10.12 16.19
C PRO A 48 -9.03 8.84 17.04
N TYR A 49 -9.71 7.78 16.60
CA TYR A 49 -9.81 6.53 17.34
C TYR A 49 -9.08 5.39 16.63
N ASP A 50 -8.77 4.33 17.38
CA ASP A 50 -8.20 3.10 16.83
C ASP A 50 -9.14 2.51 15.78
N ILE A 51 -8.59 2.26 14.58
CA ILE A 51 -9.25 1.55 13.49
C ILE A 51 -8.96 0.06 13.61
N THR A 52 -7.78 -0.30 14.13
CA THR A 52 -7.39 -1.69 14.39
C THR A 52 -6.90 -1.84 15.83
N PHE A 53 -7.04 -3.06 16.36
CA PHE A 53 -6.84 -3.39 17.77
C PHE A 53 -5.48 -2.94 18.34
N ASP A 54 -4.42 -2.89 17.53
CA ASP A 54 -3.05 -2.64 18.00
C ASP A 54 -2.53 -1.23 17.73
N GLU A 55 -3.29 -0.30 17.12
CA GLU A 55 -2.74 1.01 16.74
C GLU A 55 -2.24 1.83 17.94
N GLY A 56 -3.09 2.05 18.94
CA GLY A 56 -2.71 2.74 20.17
C GLY A 56 -1.59 2.02 20.93
N PHE A 57 -1.62 0.69 20.97
CA PHE A 57 -0.54 -0.11 21.58
C PHE A 57 0.80 0.11 20.85
N ASN A 58 0.79 0.12 19.52
CA ASN A 58 1.99 0.34 18.73
C ASN A 58 2.58 1.74 18.93
N ILE A 59 1.74 2.77 19.03
CA ILE A 59 2.18 4.14 19.35
C ILE A 59 2.74 4.23 20.77
N GLU A 60 2.08 3.58 21.74
CA GLU A 60 2.57 3.50 23.11
C GLU A 60 3.97 2.88 23.14
N VAL A 61 4.15 1.71 22.52
CA VAL A 61 5.44 1.01 22.45
C VAL A 61 6.51 1.85 21.74
N ALA A 62 6.15 2.54 20.66
CA ALA A 62 7.08 3.39 19.94
C ALA A 62 7.58 4.59 20.76
N SER A 63 6.86 4.98 21.82
CA SER A 63 7.28 6.05 22.73
C SER A 63 8.28 5.61 23.80
N TRP A 64 8.42 4.30 24.05
CA TRP A 64 9.20 3.79 25.17
C TRP A 64 10.67 4.19 25.18
N PRO A 65 11.39 4.25 24.05
CA PRO A 65 12.77 4.73 24.05
C PRO A 65 12.92 6.17 24.55
N LEU A 66 11.86 6.99 24.44
CA LEU A 66 11.85 8.37 24.95
C LEU A 66 11.85 8.40 26.49
N ASP A 67 11.36 7.35 27.12
CA ASP A 67 11.42 7.12 28.58
C ASP A 67 12.67 6.32 29.00
N GLY A 68 13.60 6.04 28.09
CA GLY A 68 14.75 5.16 28.35
C GLY A 68 14.37 3.67 28.48
N LYS A 69 13.15 3.28 28.06
CA LYS A 69 12.68 1.89 28.07
C LYS A 69 13.00 1.20 26.74
N SER A 70 13.29 -0.10 26.79
CA SER A 70 13.49 -0.93 25.61
C SER A 70 12.18 -1.28 24.91
N PHE A 71 12.20 -1.43 23.57
CA PHE A 71 11.08 -2.01 22.81
C PHE A 71 10.77 -3.46 23.21
N TYR A 72 11.72 -4.16 23.82
CA TYR A 72 11.54 -5.50 24.36
C TYR A 72 11.64 -5.42 25.88
N ALA A 73 10.54 -5.72 26.56
CA ALA A 73 10.52 -5.80 28.01
C ALA A 73 10.77 -7.26 28.43
N PRO A 74 11.46 -7.49 29.56
CA PRO A 74 11.48 -8.80 30.18
C PRO A 74 10.05 -9.26 30.48
N LEU A 75 9.75 -10.54 30.25
CA LEU A 75 8.44 -11.14 30.57
C LEU A 75 8.36 -11.60 32.04
N ASN A 76 9.35 -11.25 32.84
CA ASN A 76 9.53 -11.75 34.20
C ASN A 76 8.71 -10.94 35.21
N ASP A 77 8.35 -9.70 34.85
CA ASP A 77 7.68 -8.74 35.72
C ASP A 77 6.57 -8.00 34.97
N TYR A 78 5.60 -7.47 35.71
CA TYR A 78 4.52 -6.65 35.15
C TYR A 78 5.07 -5.32 34.59
N PRO A 79 4.54 -4.79 33.47
CA PRO A 79 3.49 -5.37 32.63
C PRO A 79 4.03 -6.46 31.70
N TYR A 80 3.33 -7.60 31.64
CA TYR A 80 3.64 -8.70 30.73
C TYR A 80 3.34 -8.31 29.28
N VAL A 81 4.24 -7.55 28.67
CA VAL A 81 4.05 -7.04 27.32
C VAL A 81 4.68 -7.99 26.31
N TRP A 82 3.83 -8.80 25.67
CA TRP A 82 4.21 -9.67 24.56
C TRP A 82 4.49 -8.82 23.33
N ARG A 83 5.77 -8.69 22.95
CA ARG A 83 6.19 -8.00 21.72
C ARG A 83 6.98 -8.93 20.83
N LEU A 84 6.29 -9.48 19.84
CA LEU A 84 6.84 -10.44 18.89
C LEU A 84 7.26 -9.80 17.55
N TYR A 85 7.05 -8.49 17.39
CA TYR A 85 7.38 -7.79 16.15
C TYR A 85 8.78 -7.18 16.17
N THR A 86 9.37 -7.09 14.99
CA THR A 86 10.67 -6.42 14.76
C THR A 86 10.58 -4.92 15.06
N PRO A 87 11.67 -4.28 15.52
CA PRO A 87 11.59 -2.93 16.09
C PRO A 87 11.54 -1.81 15.04
N LEU A 88 11.61 -2.15 13.74
CA LEU A 88 11.75 -1.17 12.67
C LEU A 88 10.59 -0.17 12.64
N PHE A 89 9.35 -0.65 12.69
CA PHE A 89 8.18 0.23 12.67
C PHE A 89 8.18 1.19 13.88
N PHE A 90 8.42 0.67 15.09
CA PHE A 90 8.49 1.48 16.31
C PHE A 90 9.60 2.53 16.21
N SER A 91 10.78 2.12 15.73
CA SER A 91 11.93 3.01 15.55
C SER A 91 11.65 4.14 14.57
N LEU A 92 10.89 3.87 13.51
CA LEU A 92 10.46 4.89 12.56
C LEU A 92 9.44 5.86 13.19
N CYS A 93 8.54 5.37 14.04
CA CYS A 93 7.55 6.20 14.75
C CYS A 93 8.18 7.08 15.85
N THR A 94 9.17 6.58 16.59
CA THR A 94 9.80 7.26 17.75
C THR A 94 10.17 8.72 17.50
N PRO A 95 10.92 9.11 16.43
CA PRO A 95 11.29 10.50 16.22
C PRO A 95 10.08 11.41 15.98
N PHE A 96 9.03 10.94 15.31
CA PHE A 96 7.81 11.71 15.12
C PHE A 96 7.02 11.84 16.42
N ILE A 97 7.00 10.80 17.25
CA ILE A 97 6.37 10.86 18.58
C ILE A 97 7.11 11.86 19.48
N ALA A 98 8.44 11.94 19.39
CA ALA A 98 9.21 12.94 20.13
C ALA A 98 8.84 14.39 19.75
N LEU A 99 8.46 14.62 18.48
CA LEU A 99 8.12 15.95 17.96
C LEU A 99 6.64 16.33 18.15
N PHE A 100 5.72 15.37 17.98
CA PHE A 100 4.28 15.63 17.89
C PHE A 100 3.47 14.97 19.02
N GLY A 101 4.12 14.21 19.90
CA GLY A 101 3.48 13.39 20.92
C GLY A 101 2.88 12.10 20.37
N LYS A 102 2.18 11.36 21.24
CA LYS A 102 1.53 10.09 20.92
C LYS A 102 0.28 10.31 20.08
N GLN A 103 0.41 10.23 18.76
CA GLN A 103 -0.68 10.45 17.81
C GLN A 103 -0.83 9.25 16.89
N LEU A 104 -2.07 8.77 16.69
CA LEU A 104 -2.35 7.61 15.82
C LEU A 104 -1.96 7.86 14.35
N PHE A 105 -2.07 9.10 13.88
CA PHE A 105 -1.75 9.46 12.50
C PHE A 105 -0.28 9.18 12.15
N ILE A 106 0.64 9.19 13.13
CA ILE A 106 2.07 8.95 12.89
C ILE A 106 2.28 7.55 12.29
N GLY A 107 1.74 6.53 12.95
CA GLY A 107 1.86 5.15 12.48
C GLY A 107 1.17 4.93 11.13
N ARG A 108 0.02 5.59 10.93
CA ARG A 108 -0.75 5.53 9.68
C ARG A 108 -0.01 6.19 8.51
N LEU A 109 0.57 7.36 8.70
CA LEU A 109 1.34 8.04 7.64
C LEU A 109 2.59 7.23 7.25
N ILE A 110 3.26 6.61 8.22
CA ILE A 110 4.38 5.69 7.94
C ILE A 110 3.89 4.50 7.12
N ALA A 111 2.78 3.87 7.53
CA ALA A 111 2.21 2.74 6.78
C ALA A 111 1.80 3.12 5.36
N ILE A 112 1.15 4.28 5.17
CA ILE A 112 0.76 4.80 3.86
C ILE A 112 2.02 5.03 3.01
N PHE A 113 3.04 5.69 3.55
CA PHE A 113 4.29 5.96 2.85
C PHE A 113 4.97 4.67 2.36
N PHE A 114 5.13 3.66 3.22
CA PHE A 114 5.76 2.40 2.82
C PHE A 114 4.88 1.55 1.89
N THR A 115 3.56 1.65 2.01
CA THR A 115 2.63 1.05 1.03
C THR A 115 2.82 1.71 -0.35
N THR A 116 2.88 3.05 -0.41
CA THR A 116 3.16 3.78 -1.64
C THR A 116 4.51 3.39 -2.25
N LEU A 117 5.57 3.33 -1.44
CA LEU A 117 6.88 2.88 -1.89
C LEU A 117 6.84 1.46 -2.45
N THR A 118 6.12 0.55 -1.81
CA THR A 118 5.97 -0.84 -2.27
C THR A 118 5.31 -0.88 -3.65
N GLY A 119 4.22 -0.13 -3.86
CA GLY A 119 3.58 0.01 -5.18
C GLY A 119 4.55 0.55 -6.25
N LEU A 120 5.37 1.54 -5.91
CA LEU A 120 6.40 2.08 -6.82
C LEU A 120 7.50 1.06 -7.14
N TYR A 121 7.90 0.24 -6.17
CA TYR A 121 8.85 -0.85 -6.41
C TYR A 121 8.26 -1.93 -7.32
N ILE A 122 6.98 -2.28 -7.14
CA ILE A 122 6.27 -3.20 -8.05
C ILE A 122 6.29 -2.66 -9.48
N TYR A 123 5.94 -1.37 -9.67
CA TYR A 123 6.05 -0.72 -10.98
C TYR A 123 7.46 -0.85 -11.58
N LYS A 124 8.48 -0.51 -10.78
CA LYS A 124 9.88 -0.54 -11.24
C LYS A 124 10.34 -1.95 -11.62
N ILE A 125 9.92 -2.97 -10.87
CA ILE A 125 10.25 -4.38 -11.14
C ILE A 125 9.59 -4.84 -12.44
N VAL A 126 8.29 -4.57 -12.61
CA VAL A 126 7.54 -4.99 -13.81
C VAL A 126 8.02 -4.25 -15.06
N ASN A 127 8.45 -2.99 -14.94
CA ASN A 127 8.94 -2.22 -16.08
C ASN A 127 10.41 -2.49 -16.46
N LYS A 128 11.15 -3.29 -15.69
CA LYS A 128 12.63 -3.35 -15.76
C LYS A 128 13.17 -3.85 -17.11
N ASP A 129 12.52 -4.85 -17.72
CA ASP A 129 13.15 -5.62 -18.80
C ASP A 129 12.58 -5.33 -20.20
N ASN A 130 11.33 -4.85 -20.32
CA ASN A 130 10.63 -4.74 -21.61
C ASN A 130 9.89 -3.41 -21.82
N ASP A 131 10.15 -2.38 -21.00
CA ASP A 131 9.37 -1.13 -20.99
C ASP A 131 7.85 -1.37 -20.97
N ALA A 132 7.43 -2.40 -20.23
CA ALA A 132 6.05 -2.84 -20.11
C ALA A 132 5.24 -1.88 -19.21
N LYS A 133 5.16 -0.62 -19.62
CA LYS A 133 4.58 0.49 -18.84
C LYS A 133 3.13 0.22 -18.47
N ILE A 134 2.33 -0.29 -19.40
CA ILE A 134 0.91 -0.54 -19.15
C ILE A 134 0.72 -1.67 -18.12
N PRO A 135 1.32 -2.87 -18.28
CA PRO A 135 1.32 -3.89 -17.23
C PRO A 135 1.87 -3.40 -15.88
N ALA A 136 2.92 -2.58 -15.89
CA ALA A 136 3.50 -2.02 -14.66
C ALA A 136 2.54 -1.07 -13.95
N LEU A 137 1.85 -0.18 -14.67
CA LEU A 137 0.83 0.71 -14.13
C LEU A 137 -0.37 -0.09 -13.58
N ILE A 138 -0.83 -1.09 -14.32
CA ILE A 138 -1.93 -1.95 -13.87
C ILE A 138 -1.54 -2.68 -12.58
N SER A 139 -0.33 -3.23 -12.51
CA SER A 139 0.19 -3.93 -11.32
C SER A 139 0.32 -3.01 -10.10
N LEU A 140 0.81 -1.79 -10.30
CA LEU A 140 0.86 -0.77 -9.25
C LEU A 140 -0.53 -0.43 -8.75
N CYS A 141 -1.47 -0.16 -9.66
CA CYS A 141 -2.80 0.28 -9.30
C CYS A 141 -3.62 -0.80 -8.59
N PHE A 142 -3.47 -2.08 -8.95
CA PHE A 142 -4.13 -3.20 -8.26
C PHE A 142 -3.52 -3.56 -6.91
N PHE A 143 -2.29 -3.14 -6.64
CA PHE A 143 -1.66 -3.38 -5.33
C PHE A 143 -2.32 -2.55 -4.21
N PHE A 144 -2.85 -1.37 -4.55
CA PHE A 144 -3.56 -0.49 -3.63
C PHE A 144 -5.02 -0.90 -3.44
#